data_AF-A0A844X501-F1
#
_entry.id   AF-A0A844X501-F1
#
_cell.length_a   1.000
_cell.length_b   1.000
_cell.length_c   1.000
_cell.angle_alpha   90.00
_cell.angle_beta   90.00
_cell.angle_gamma   90.00
#
_symmetry.space_group_name_H-M   'P 1'
#
loop_
_entity.id
_entity.type
_entity.pdbx_description
1 polymer ?
#
loop_
_entity_poly.entity_id
_entity_poly.type
_entity_poly.pdbx_seq_one_letter_code
_entity_poly.pdbx_strand_id
1 'polypeptide(L)'
;MQHHIIKHRHWQTYVLSLPNTAIRCIFTFFSLISSILSLKLSLKSLAKIVLLALPLLSYSWQLQAANDNTNQTDKRSDAVIFLSKQATITYVRPNLGYNGNYMGGIYDDFTVAGPVNMWDYEKGFLVQSMNPELYGLNFPTTGMDGLYFDLLIEGVDANELTWEPVTHEGITATVTRKVANDYWIPDDNYTGYRYPNGTEVVTRVTLTGPQAISQWDNDRPSAIGVPKLPQTFELVGKDSDGYEVVRYGFVLKQWFVIRSPAGTGRGYQRGKAYEEGEINKNPRRYTYPNAQAWCESLGYRLPHIKDLTNARCNEGTMAGMEDMCLGAISATPISDAFQYYQRRIGAGMTGEWGELDRYRIGLNMDIPVHFWTDDTSLKYDYTSFSVNMNNGVIGTLNDHRSLEECTANGGKGTYGCANATICVTP
;
A
#
# COMPACT_ATOMS: atom_id res chain seq x y z
N MET A 1 -55.99 -7.78 40.50
CA MET A 1 -56.51 -6.82 39.51
C MET A 1 -55.57 -6.80 38.33
N GLN A 2 -56.01 -7.37 37.20
CA GLN A 2 -55.32 -7.35 35.91
C GLN A 2 -55.26 -5.94 35.35
N HIS A 3 -54.19 -5.57 34.63
CA HIS A 3 -54.36 -4.95 33.31
C HIS A 3 -53.14 -5.15 32.40
N HIS A 4 -53.44 -5.20 31.10
CA HIS A 4 -52.75 -5.93 30.04
C HIS A 4 -51.49 -5.27 29.49
N ILE A 5 -50.53 -6.14 29.15
CA ILE A 5 -49.46 -5.90 28.17
C ILE A 5 -50.04 -6.09 26.76
N ILE A 6 -49.85 -5.11 25.87
CA ILE A 6 -50.02 -5.29 24.42
C ILE A 6 -48.63 -5.52 23.80
N LYS A 7 -48.47 -6.71 23.22
CA LYS A 7 -47.30 -7.15 22.44
C LYS A 7 -47.38 -6.60 21.01
N HIS A 8 -46.33 -5.96 20.54
CA HIS A 8 -46.03 -5.92 19.10
C HIS A 8 -44.99 -7.01 18.78
N ARG A 9 -45.46 -8.03 18.05
CA ARG A 9 -44.62 -9.05 17.39
C ARG A 9 -43.89 -8.39 16.23
N HIS A 10 -42.56 -8.29 16.31
CA HIS A 10 -41.73 -8.27 15.11
C HIS A 10 -41.37 -9.71 14.73
N TRP A 11 -41.61 -10.03 13.47
CA TRP A 11 -41.37 -11.34 12.88
C TRP A 11 -39.87 -11.60 12.83
N GLN A 12 -39.42 -12.64 13.54
CA GLN A 12 -38.10 -13.24 13.31
C GLN A 12 -38.17 -14.03 12.00
N THR A 13 -37.56 -13.53 10.94
CA THR A 13 -37.15 -14.36 9.81
C THR A 13 -35.92 -15.15 10.24
N TYR A 14 -36.09 -16.45 10.42
CA TYR A 14 -35.00 -17.41 10.56
C TYR A 14 -34.11 -17.31 9.33
N VAL A 15 -32.89 -16.80 9.48
CA VAL A 15 -31.85 -16.91 8.47
C VAL A 15 -31.08 -18.19 8.78
N LEU A 16 -31.21 -19.16 7.89
CA LEU A 16 -30.37 -20.35 7.83
C LEU A 16 -28.89 -19.93 7.83
N SER A 17 -28.18 -20.27 8.90
CA SER A 17 -26.73 -20.13 8.99
C SER A 17 -26.05 -21.13 8.05
N LEU A 18 -25.60 -20.68 6.89
CA LEU A 18 -24.76 -21.45 5.97
C LEU A 18 -23.31 -20.93 6.04
N PRO A 19 -22.31 -21.79 6.25
CA PRO A 19 -20.94 -21.39 6.61
C PRO A 19 -20.03 -21.20 5.38
N ASN A 20 -20.46 -20.46 4.35
CA ASN A 20 -19.62 -20.29 3.17
C ASN A 20 -19.79 -18.92 2.48
N THR A 21 -18.73 -18.12 2.48
CA THR A 21 -18.68 -16.71 2.07
C THR A 21 -18.90 -16.51 0.57
N ALA A 22 -18.60 -17.52 -0.25
CA ALA A 22 -18.81 -17.47 -1.71
C ALA A 22 -20.31 -17.37 -2.12
N ILE A 23 -21.22 -17.86 -1.27
CA ILE A 23 -22.67 -17.88 -1.59
C ILE A 23 -23.31 -16.49 -1.33
N ARG A 24 -22.72 -15.65 -0.48
CA ARG A 24 -23.19 -14.27 -0.24
C ARG A 24 -23.01 -13.36 -1.47
N CYS A 25 -21.99 -13.58 -2.29
CA CYS A 25 -21.73 -12.78 -3.50
C CYS A 25 -22.73 -13.03 -4.62
N ILE A 26 -23.29 -14.25 -4.73
CA ILE A 26 -24.23 -14.58 -5.81
C ILE A 26 -25.60 -13.93 -5.56
N PHE A 27 -26.05 -13.88 -4.30
CA PHE A 27 -27.37 -13.31 -3.97
C PHE A 27 -27.43 -11.78 -4.05
N THR A 28 -26.32 -11.07 -3.81
CA THR A 28 -26.27 -9.61 -3.99
C THR A 28 -26.22 -9.20 -5.46
N PHE A 29 -25.63 -10.02 -6.34
CA PHE A 29 -25.56 -9.76 -7.78
C PHE A 29 -26.94 -9.85 -8.47
N PHE A 30 -27.79 -10.81 -8.08
CA PHE A 30 -29.15 -10.93 -8.65
C PHE A 30 -30.12 -9.84 -8.15
N SER A 31 -29.88 -9.27 -6.97
CA SER A 31 -30.72 -8.18 -6.43
C SER A 31 -30.44 -6.82 -7.10
N LEU A 32 -29.21 -6.59 -7.60
CA LEU A 32 -28.87 -5.33 -8.27
C LEU A 32 -29.34 -5.26 -9.73
N ILE A 33 -29.37 -6.40 -10.43
CA ILE A 33 -29.86 -6.47 -11.83
C ILE A 33 -31.37 -6.16 -11.90
N SER A 34 -32.14 -6.51 -10.88
CA SER A 34 -33.58 -6.18 -10.81
C SER A 34 -33.85 -4.68 -10.59
N SER A 35 -32.89 -3.93 -10.03
CA SER A 35 -33.07 -2.50 -9.76
C SER A 35 -32.71 -1.62 -10.96
N ILE A 36 -31.71 -2.01 -11.76
CA ILE A 36 -31.21 -1.20 -12.90
C ILE A 36 -32.07 -1.39 -14.16
N LEU A 37 -32.83 -2.49 -14.26
CA LEU A 37 -33.71 -2.76 -15.40
C LEU A 37 -35.13 -2.16 -15.26
N SER A 38 -35.39 -1.34 -14.23
CA SER A 38 -36.71 -0.75 -13.96
C SER A 38 -36.91 0.67 -14.49
N LEU A 39 -35.89 1.27 -15.13
CA LEU A 39 -36.00 2.60 -15.75
C LEU A 39 -36.20 2.52 -17.28
N LYS A 40 -37.46 2.72 -17.71
CA LYS A 40 -37.91 3.15 -19.04
C LYS A 40 -37.27 2.47 -20.27
N LEU A 41 -37.77 1.29 -20.65
CA LEU A 41 -37.80 0.90 -22.07
C LEU A 41 -39.22 0.50 -22.49
N SER A 42 -39.74 1.23 -23.48
CA SER A 42 -40.99 0.95 -24.18
C SER A 42 -40.90 -0.40 -24.90
N LEU A 43 -41.92 -1.25 -24.71
CA LEU A 43 -42.04 -2.62 -25.23
C LEU A 43 -42.01 -2.78 -26.76
N LYS A 44 -41.68 -1.74 -27.53
CA LYS A 44 -41.67 -1.74 -29.00
C LYS A 44 -40.27 -1.82 -29.65
N SER A 45 -39.16 -1.83 -28.89
CA SER A 45 -37.80 -1.95 -29.47
C SER A 45 -37.14 -3.34 -29.34
N LEU A 46 -37.77 -4.30 -28.65
CA LEU A 46 -37.21 -5.64 -28.44
C LEU A 46 -37.25 -6.56 -29.68
N ALA A 47 -37.94 -6.19 -30.75
CA ALA A 47 -38.02 -6.98 -31.97
C ALA A 47 -36.81 -6.82 -32.93
N LYS A 48 -35.81 -5.99 -32.59
CA LYS A 48 -34.62 -5.77 -33.45
C LYS A 48 -33.28 -6.14 -32.82
N ILE A 49 -33.25 -6.60 -31.57
CA ILE A 49 -32.00 -6.96 -30.86
C ILE A 49 -31.80 -8.50 -30.76
N VAL A 50 -32.74 -9.30 -31.27
CA VAL A 50 -32.61 -10.78 -31.33
C VAL A 50 -31.76 -11.26 -32.52
N LEU A 51 -31.21 -10.37 -33.35
CA LEU A 51 -30.48 -10.73 -34.58
C LEU A 51 -28.96 -10.47 -34.55
N LEU A 52 -28.38 -10.19 -33.38
CA LEU A 52 -26.92 -10.00 -33.23
C LEU A 52 -26.26 -10.96 -32.21
N ALA A 53 -27.00 -11.97 -31.75
CA ALA A 53 -26.49 -13.02 -30.86
C ALA A 53 -26.41 -14.39 -31.56
N LEU A 54 -25.78 -14.43 -32.74
CA LEU A 54 -25.29 -15.62 -33.46
C LEU A 54 -24.33 -15.10 -34.55
N PRO A 55 -23.01 -15.14 -34.32
CA PRO A 55 -22.27 -16.39 -34.44
C PRO A 55 -21.15 -16.52 -33.39
N LEU A 56 -21.42 -17.23 -32.28
CA LEU A 56 -20.37 -17.81 -31.43
C LEU A 56 -20.47 -19.35 -31.36
N LEU A 57 -21.24 -19.95 -32.28
CA LEU A 57 -21.21 -21.39 -32.55
C LEU A 57 -20.76 -21.63 -33.99
N SER A 58 -19.47 -21.52 -34.24
CA SER A 58 -18.82 -22.13 -35.41
C SER A 58 -17.29 -22.15 -35.26
N TYR A 59 -16.81 -22.65 -34.13
CA TYR A 59 -15.51 -23.31 -34.07
C TYR A 59 -15.62 -24.57 -33.21
N SER A 60 -16.58 -25.42 -33.56
CA SER A 60 -16.52 -26.84 -33.24
C SER A 60 -15.58 -27.47 -34.26
N TRP A 61 -14.34 -27.72 -33.85
CA TRP A 61 -13.46 -28.61 -34.59
C TRP A 61 -14.10 -30.00 -34.56
N GLN A 62 -14.76 -30.37 -35.67
CA GLN A 62 -14.95 -31.77 -35.99
C GLN A 62 -13.56 -32.34 -36.32
N LEU A 63 -12.92 -32.99 -35.35
CA LEU A 63 -11.92 -34.00 -35.65
C LEU A 63 -12.66 -35.34 -35.73
N GLN A 64 -13.03 -35.72 -36.95
CA GLN A 64 -13.29 -37.10 -37.28
C GLN A 64 -12.01 -37.89 -37.00
N ALA A 65 -12.09 -38.85 -36.08
CA ALA A 65 -11.09 -39.92 -36.01
C ALA A 65 -11.19 -40.71 -37.33
N ALA A 66 -10.20 -40.52 -38.21
CA ALA A 66 -10.01 -41.38 -39.36
C ALA A 66 -9.59 -42.76 -38.82
N ASN A 67 -10.49 -43.71 -38.95
CA ASN A 67 -10.23 -45.11 -38.68
C ASN A 67 -9.63 -45.70 -39.95
N ASP A 68 -8.30 -45.75 -40.06
CA ASP A 68 -7.63 -46.50 -41.12
C ASP A 68 -6.62 -47.46 -40.54
N ASN A 69 -6.93 -48.74 -40.71
CA ASN A 69 -6.01 -49.85 -40.62
C ASN A 69 -4.85 -49.61 -41.59
N THR A 70 -3.60 -49.63 -41.11
CA THR A 70 -2.48 -50.30 -41.80
C THR A 70 -1.22 -50.27 -40.93
N ASN A 71 -0.56 -51.42 -40.87
CA ASN A 71 0.72 -51.66 -40.20
C ASN A 71 1.82 -50.74 -40.77
N GLN A 72 2.30 -49.74 -40.01
CA GLN A 72 3.65 -49.22 -40.20
C GLN A 72 4.17 -48.41 -39.01
N THR A 73 5.17 -48.99 -38.32
CA THR A 73 6.20 -48.38 -37.46
C THR A 73 5.94 -47.01 -36.86
N ASP A 74 5.59 -47.02 -35.57
CA ASP A 74 5.46 -45.87 -34.68
C ASP A 74 6.70 -44.96 -34.67
N LYS A 75 6.55 -43.77 -35.25
CA LYS A 75 7.19 -42.54 -34.76
C LYS A 75 6.10 -41.53 -34.46
N ARG A 76 5.45 -41.72 -33.32
CA ARG A 76 4.48 -40.78 -32.77
C ARG A 76 5.25 -39.61 -32.16
N SER A 77 5.26 -38.47 -32.83
CA SER A 77 5.61 -37.20 -32.18
C SER A 77 4.44 -36.84 -31.27
N ASP A 78 4.51 -37.25 -30.00
CA ASP A 78 3.56 -36.83 -28.98
C ASP A 78 3.78 -35.34 -28.70
N ALA A 79 3.00 -34.49 -29.37
CA ALA A 79 2.86 -33.09 -29.00
C ALA A 79 2.07 -33.05 -27.68
N VAL A 80 2.80 -33.01 -26.56
CA VAL A 80 2.21 -32.71 -25.25
C VAL A 80 1.83 -31.24 -25.25
N ILE A 81 0.56 -30.94 -25.53
CA ILE A 81 0.01 -29.61 -25.27
C ILE A 81 -0.09 -29.48 -23.75
N PHE A 82 0.92 -28.87 -23.15
CA PHE A 82 0.81 -28.36 -21.79
C PHE A 82 -0.29 -27.29 -21.81
N LEU A 83 -1.48 -27.62 -21.32
CA LEU A 83 -2.37 -26.61 -20.73
C LEU A 83 -1.75 -26.17 -19.40
N SER A 84 -0.54 -25.59 -19.45
CA SER A 84 0.00 -24.87 -18.30
C SER A 84 -0.89 -23.66 -18.09
N LYS A 85 -1.46 -23.53 -16.89
CA LYS A 85 -2.03 -22.26 -16.42
C LYS A 85 -1.01 -21.18 -16.75
N GLN A 86 -1.37 -20.21 -17.61
CA GLN A 86 -0.44 -19.12 -17.95
C GLN A 86 0.02 -18.47 -16.65
N ALA A 87 1.32 -18.25 -16.51
CA ALA A 87 1.85 -17.65 -15.30
C ALA A 87 1.31 -16.22 -15.17
N THR A 88 0.86 -15.85 -13.98
CA THR A 88 0.22 -14.56 -13.73
C THR A 88 0.65 -13.97 -12.40
N ILE A 89 0.71 -12.64 -12.35
CA ILE A 89 0.80 -11.87 -11.11
C ILE A 89 -0.52 -11.14 -10.95
N THR A 90 -1.35 -11.61 -10.01
CA THR A 90 -2.67 -11.02 -9.75
C THR A 90 -2.63 -10.00 -8.62
N TYR A 91 -1.71 -10.19 -7.68
CA TYR A 91 -1.52 -9.32 -6.53
C TYR A 91 -0.05 -8.98 -6.33
N VAL A 92 0.19 -7.79 -5.78
CA VAL A 92 1.49 -7.39 -5.24
C VAL A 92 1.31 -6.93 -3.80
N ARG A 93 2.24 -7.33 -2.95
CA ARG A 93 2.09 -7.24 -1.50
C ARG A 93 3.15 -6.34 -0.89
N PRO A 94 2.83 -5.05 -0.63
CA PRO A 94 3.60 -4.22 0.29
C PRO A 94 3.39 -4.72 1.73
N ASN A 95 3.86 -3.99 2.74
CA ASN A 95 3.50 -4.33 4.11
C ASN A 95 1.97 -4.40 4.29
N LEU A 96 1.54 -5.35 5.11
CA LEU A 96 0.14 -5.58 5.46
C LEU A 96 -0.21 -4.95 6.82
N GLY A 97 0.64 -4.06 7.34
CA GLY A 97 0.35 -3.32 8.56
C GLY A 97 -0.85 -2.40 8.35
N TYR A 98 -1.71 -2.30 9.36
CA TYR A 98 -2.84 -1.36 9.40
C TYR A 98 -3.67 -1.37 8.10
N ASN A 99 -4.17 -2.56 7.74
CA ASN A 99 -4.76 -2.88 6.43
C ASN A 99 -6.26 -3.24 6.46
N GLY A 100 -6.92 -2.95 7.58
CA GLY A 100 -8.35 -3.18 7.82
C GLY A 100 -8.70 -4.50 8.49
N ASN A 101 -7.72 -5.34 8.83
CA ASN A 101 -7.86 -6.40 9.83
C ASN A 101 -6.93 -6.10 11.01
N TYR A 102 -7.46 -6.14 12.23
CA TYR A 102 -6.68 -5.74 13.40
C TYR A 102 -5.63 -6.79 13.74
N MET A 103 -4.37 -6.48 13.44
CA MET A 103 -3.22 -7.12 14.10
C MET A 103 -3.08 -6.51 15.52
N GLY A 104 -4.02 -6.81 16.44
CA GLY A 104 -3.92 -6.54 17.88
C GLY A 104 -4.67 -5.31 18.46
N GLY A 105 -6.00 -5.24 18.36
CA GLY A 105 -6.80 -4.18 18.98
C GLY A 105 -8.31 -4.41 18.87
N ILE A 106 -9.08 -3.58 19.58
CA ILE A 106 -10.41 -3.95 20.11
C ILE A 106 -11.56 -3.77 19.10
N TYR A 107 -11.33 -3.13 17.94
CA TYR A 107 -12.38 -2.84 16.95
C TYR A 107 -11.92 -2.97 15.51
N ASP A 108 -12.51 -3.89 14.73
CA ASP A 108 -12.29 -3.99 13.29
C ASP A 108 -12.73 -2.69 12.58
N ASP A 109 -11.77 -1.83 12.25
CA ASP A 109 -12.04 -0.68 11.41
C ASP A 109 -11.73 -1.01 9.95
N PHE A 110 -12.66 -1.72 9.30
CA PHE A 110 -12.59 -2.04 7.87
C PHE A 110 -12.47 -0.80 6.98
N THR A 111 -12.63 0.42 7.50
CA THR A 111 -12.55 1.65 6.69
C THR A 111 -11.12 1.99 6.26
N VAL A 112 -10.09 1.49 6.95
CA VAL A 112 -8.68 1.68 6.54
C VAL A 112 -8.25 0.70 5.44
N ALA A 113 -9.00 -0.40 5.23
CA ALA A 113 -8.82 -1.26 4.06
C ALA A 113 -9.21 -0.49 2.79
N GLY A 114 -8.44 -0.68 1.73
CA GLY A 114 -8.80 -0.19 0.40
C GLY A 114 -10.08 -0.79 -0.14
N PRO A 115 -10.65 -0.21 -1.22
CA PRO A 115 -11.79 -0.81 -1.89
C PRO A 115 -11.41 -2.19 -2.45
N VAL A 116 -12.36 -3.13 -2.43
CA VAL A 116 -12.14 -4.57 -2.75
C VAL A 116 -11.62 -4.83 -4.17
N ASN A 117 -11.79 -3.89 -5.10
CA ASN A 117 -11.26 -3.95 -6.45
C ASN A 117 -9.80 -3.44 -6.56
N MET A 118 -9.21 -3.00 -5.45
CA MET A 118 -7.87 -2.43 -5.39
C MET A 118 -7.02 -3.08 -4.31
N TRP A 119 -7.60 -3.40 -3.15
CA TRP A 119 -6.88 -3.91 -1.99
C TRP A 119 -7.53 -5.19 -1.44
N ASP A 120 -6.68 -6.16 -1.14
CA ASP A 120 -6.99 -7.38 -0.41
C ASP A 120 -6.10 -7.40 0.86
N TYR A 121 -6.70 -7.65 2.01
CA TYR A 121 -5.99 -7.55 3.30
C TYR A 121 -4.95 -8.67 3.50
N GLU A 122 -5.09 -9.82 2.82
CA GLU A 122 -4.11 -10.91 2.88
C GLU A 122 -3.07 -10.82 1.77
N LYS A 123 -3.46 -10.29 0.60
CA LYS A 123 -2.66 -10.39 -0.63
C LYS A 123 -2.06 -9.07 -1.09
N GLY A 124 -2.59 -7.93 -0.64
CA GLY A 124 -2.13 -6.60 -1.03
C GLY A 124 -2.90 -5.99 -2.19
N PHE A 125 -2.21 -5.24 -3.05
CA PHE A 125 -2.84 -4.56 -4.19
C PHE A 125 -3.14 -5.50 -5.33
N LEU A 126 -4.34 -5.39 -5.89
CA LEU A 126 -4.71 -6.02 -7.14
C LEU A 126 -3.96 -5.35 -8.30
N VAL A 127 -3.38 -6.15 -9.18
CA VAL A 127 -2.81 -5.64 -10.43
C VAL A 127 -3.94 -5.09 -11.31
N GLN A 128 -3.85 -3.81 -11.67
CA GLN A 128 -4.92 -3.11 -12.39
C GLN A 128 -4.83 -3.34 -13.90
N SER A 129 -3.62 -3.46 -14.46
CA SER A 129 -3.43 -3.79 -15.87
C SER A 129 -2.08 -4.44 -16.15
N MET A 130 -2.06 -5.37 -17.10
CA MET A 130 -0.84 -5.94 -17.68
C MET A 130 -0.41 -5.25 -18.97
N ASN A 131 -1.22 -4.32 -19.49
CA ASN A 131 -0.88 -3.53 -20.67
C ASN A 131 0.19 -2.48 -20.30
N PRO A 132 1.36 -2.45 -20.97
CA PRO A 132 2.41 -1.47 -20.69
C PRO A 132 1.96 0.00 -20.71
N GLU A 133 0.99 0.35 -21.57
CA GLU A 133 0.44 1.72 -21.65
C GLU A 133 -0.35 2.12 -20.38
N LEU A 134 -0.76 1.13 -19.58
CA LEU A 134 -1.59 1.30 -18.39
C LEU A 134 -0.85 0.96 -17.09
N TYR A 135 0.46 0.75 -17.12
CA TYR A 135 1.27 0.51 -15.91
C TYR A 135 1.21 1.65 -14.90
N GLY A 136 0.82 2.86 -15.32
CA GLY A 136 0.57 3.98 -14.40
C GLY A 136 -0.63 3.81 -13.46
N LEU A 137 -1.42 2.74 -13.63
CA LEU A 137 -2.51 2.33 -12.75
C LEU A 137 -2.05 1.33 -11.66
N ASN A 138 -0.89 0.71 -11.82
CA ASN A 138 -0.39 -0.30 -10.88
C ASN A 138 0.39 0.34 -9.73
N PHE A 139 0.43 -0.37 -8.60
CA PHE A 139 1.30 -0.04 -7.49
C PHE A 139 2.77 -0.40 -7.83
N PRO A 140 3.79 0.32 -7.35
CA PRO A 140 3.70 1.61 -6.68
C PRO A 140 3.76 2.80 -7.66
N THR A 141 3.22 3.95 -7.22
CA THR A 141 3.45 5.26 -7.87
C THR A 141 4.40 6.16 -7.08
N THR A 142 4.72 5.79 -5.84
CA THR A 142 5.69 6.48 -4.97
C THR A 142 6.79 5.52 -4.57
N GLY A 143 8.00 5.99 -4.26
CA GLY A 143 9.10 5.11 -3.85
C GLY A 143 10.15 5.79 -2.98
N MET A 144 11.01 4.99 -2.37
CA MET A 144 12.16 5.42 -1.57
C MET A 144 13.15 4.26 -1.47
N ASP A 145 14.43 4.57 -1.21
CA ASP A 145 15.46 3.56 -0.98
C ASP A 145 15.07 2.62 0.17
N GLY A 146 15.14 1.31 -0.10
CA GLY A 146 14.86 0.28 0.88
C GLY A 146 13.38 -0.11 1.02
N LEU A 147 12.46 0.52 0.27
CA LEU A 147 11.08 0.03 0.16
C LEU A 147 11.03 -1.21 -0.73
N TYR A 148 10.11 -2.12 -0.40
CA TYR A 148 9.96 -3.38 -1.11
C TYR A 148 8.54 -3.93 -1.04
N PHE A 149 8.21 -4.77 -2.00
CA PHE A 149 6.94 -5.48 -2.08
C PHE A 149 7.14 -6.86 -2.69
N ASP A 150 6.22 -7.79 -2.44
CA ASP A 150 6.30 -9.16 -2.93
C ASP A 150 5.34 -9.39 -4.11
N LEU A 151 5.80 -10.10 -5.14
CA LEU A 151 4.98 -10.54 -6.27
C LEU A 151 4.31 -11.87 -5.90
N LEU A 152 2.97 -11.94 -5.99
CA LEU A 152 2.23 -13.19 -5.82
C LEU A 152 2.06 -13.84 -7.20
N ILE A 153 2.99 -14.73 -7.52
CA ILE A 153 3.07 -15.44 -8.80
C ILE A 153 2.28 -16.74 -8.72
N GLU A 154 1.40 -16.98 -9.69
CA GLU A 154 0.66 -18.22 -9.85
C GLU A 154 0.93 -18.85 -11.23
N GLY A 155 0.75 -20.16 -11.35
CA GLY A 155 0.85 -20.88 -12.63
C GLY A 155 2.25 -21.35 -13.01
N VAL A 156 3.27 -20.99 -12.24
CA VAL A 156 4.68 -21.44 -12.39
C VAL A 156 5.35 -21.53 -11.02
N ASP A 157 6.37 -22.38 -10.87
CA ASP A 157 7.23 -22.33 -9.70
C ASP A 157 8.11 -21.08 -9.77
N ALA A 158 7.91 -20.14 -8.85
CA ALA A 158 8.69 -18.91 -8.77
C ALA A 158 10.21 -19.14 -8.55
N ASN A 159 10.63 -20.34 -8.12
CA ASN A 159 12.04 -20.70 -8.00
C ASN A 159 12.71 -20.95 -9.37
N GLU A 160 11.93 -21.24 -10.40
CA GLU A 160 12.43 -21.48 -11.77
C GLU A 160 12.62 -20.18 -12.57
N LEU A 161 12.17 -19.04 -12.01
CA LEU A 161 12.22 -17.75 -12.68
C LEU A 161 13.51 -16.99 -12.38
N THR A 162 14.11 -16.46 -13.44
CA THR A 162 15.24 -15.54 -13.40
C THR A 162 14.79 -14.12 -13.74
N TRP A 163 15.44 -13.13 -13.13
CA TRP A 163 15.06 -11.72 -13.22
C TRP A 163 16.29 -10.85 -13.39
N GLU A 164 16.24 -9.90 -14.31
CA GLU A 164 17.27 -8.88 -14.48
C GLU A 164 16.85 -7.58 -13.77
N PRO A 165 17.77 -6.88 -13.07
CA PRO A 165 17.45 -5.62 -12.42
C PRO A 165 17.17 -4.53 -13.46
N VAL A 166 16.19 -3.68 -13.18
CA VAL A 166 15.79 -2.57 -14.06
C VAL A 166 16.19 -1.25 -13.41
N THR A 167 16.94 -0.41 -14.12
CA THR A 167 17.46 0.85 -13.59
C THR A 167 17.11 2.05 -14.47
N HIS A 168 16.49 3.06 -13.87
CA HIS A 168 16.17 4.34 -14.51
C HIS A 168 16.46 5.49 -13.55
N GLU A 169 17.15 6.54 -14.04
CA GLU A 169 17.40 7.77 -13.28
C GLU A 169 18.03 7.56 -11.88
N GLY A 170 18.88 6.53 -11.75
CA GLY A 170 19.53 6.16 -10.49
C GLY A 170 18.67 5.35 -9.52
N ILE A 171 17.44 4.98 -9.88
CA ILE A 171 16.59 4.04 -9.16
C ILE A 171 16.69 2.67 -9.80
N THR A 172 16.97 1.64 -9.01
CA THR A 172 17.03 0.24 -9.44
C THR A 172 15.96 -0.59 -8.72
N ALA A 173 15.14 -1.29 -9.49
CA ALA A 173 14.24 -2.33 -9.01
C ALA A 173 14.90 -3.70 -9.19
N THR A 174 15.10 -4.43 -8.09
CA THR A 174 15.71 -5.78 -8.10
C THR A 174 14.71 -6.80 -7.60
N VAL A 175 14.52 -7.90 -8.34
CA VAL A 175 13.66 -9.01 -7.93
C VAL A 175 14.51 -10.14 -7.35
N THR A 176 14.17 -10.60 -6.14
CA THR A 176 14.90 -11.66 -5.45
C THR A 176 13.95 -12.67 -4.82
N ARG A 177 14.26 -13.96 -4.96
CA ARG A 177 13.61 -15.03 -4.22
C ARG A 177 14.29 -15.17 -2.86
N LYS A 178 13.57 -15.01 -1.75
CA LYS A 178 14.17 -15.07 -0.41
C LYS A 178 13.20 -15.54 0.66
N VAL A 179 13.75 -16.06 1.75
CA VAL A 179 12.99 -16.20 3.02
C VAL A 179 12.86 -14.81 3.64
N ALA A 180 11.64 -14.33 3.75
CA ALA A 180 11.28 -13.10 4.43
C ALA A 180 10.82 -13.40 5.85
N ASN A 181 11.10 -12.45 6.75
CA ASN A 181 10.75 -12.49 8.17
C ASN A 181 10.31 -11.09 8.64
N ASP A 182 9.54 -10.42 7.79
CA ASP A 182 9.06 -9.07 8.06
C ASP A 182 7.99 -9.09 9.16
N TYR A 183 7.86 -7.98 9.88
CA TYR A 183 6.99 -7.85 11.05
C TYR A 183 5.49 -8.03 10.76
N TRP A 184 5.09 -8.11 9.49
CA TRP A 184 3.71 -8.32 9.06
C TRP A 184 3.46 -9.74 8.56
N ILE A 185 4.45 -10.63 8.56
CA ILE A 185 4.30 -12.02 8.11
C ILE A 185 3.79 -12.86 9.29
N PRO A 186 2.55 -13.40 9.25
CA PRO A 186 1.96 -14.27 10.28
C PRO A 186 2.88 -15.42 10.68
N ASP A 187 3.01 -15.67 11.99
CA ASP A 187 3.54 -16.94 12.49
C ASP A 187 2.35 -17.91 12.62
N ASP A 188 2.44 -19.07 11.97
CA ASP A 188 1.38 -20.08 11.91
C ASP A 188 0.92 -20.56 13.30
N ASN A 189 1.76 -20.41 14.34
CA ASN A 189 1.46 -20.82 15.71
C ASN A 189 0.99 -19.66 16.61
N TYR A 190 0.69 -18.50 16.04
CA TYR A 190 0.47 -17.29 16.82
C TYR A 190 -0.96 -17.16 17.37
N THR A 191 -1.08 -17.06 18.69
CA THR A 191 -2.35 -16.89 19.42
C THR A 191 -2.40 -15.63 20.30
N GLY A 192 -1.44 -14.70 20.13
CA GLY A 192 -1.28 -13.51 20.97
C GLY A 192 -1.67 -12.18 20.31
N TYR A 193 -1.30 -11.06 20.96
CA TYR A 193 -1.67 -9.68 20.61
C TYR A 193 -0.49 -8.83 20.06
N ARG A 194 0.61 -9.48 19.66
CA ARG A 194 1.91 -8.87 19.33
C ARG A 194 2.39 -9.31 17.96
N TYR A 195 2.95 -8.36 17.21
CA TYR A 195 3.37 -8.44 15.81
C TYR A 195 3.86 -9.82 15.36
N PRO A 196 3.35 -10.34 14.23
CA PRO A 196 3.70 -11.67 13.81
C PRO A 196 5.17 -11.74 13.38
N ASN A 197 5.83 -12.82 13.82
CA ASN A 197 7.25 -13.09 13.64
C ASN A 197 7.44 -14.37 12.80
N GLY A 198 6.62 -14.49 11.76
CA GLY A 198 6.62 -15.62 10.86
C GLY A 198 7.73 -15.54 9.81
N THR A 199 7.80 -16.59 9.01
CA THR A 199 8.70 -16.64 7.85
C THR A 199 7.98 -17.18 6.63
N GLU A 200 8.18 -16.53 5.50
CA GLU A 200 7.58 -16.94 4.22
C GLU A 200 8.63 -16.82 3.12
N VAL A 201 8.65 -17.76 2.17
CA VAL A 201 9.49 -17.59 0.97
C VAL A 201 8.74 -16.71 -0.01
N VAL A 202 9.28 -15.54 -0.33
CA VAL A 202 8.65 -14.51 -1.18
C VAL A 202 9.48 -14.19 -2.42
N THR A 203 8.84 -13.65 -3.46
CA THR A 203 9.51 -13.08 -4.64
C THR A 203 9.47 -11.57 -4.51
N ARG A 204 10.53 -10.98 -3.96
CA ARG A 204 10.56 -9.60 -3.50
C ARG A 204 11.17 -8.67 -4.53
N VAL A 205 10.44 -7.62 -4.87
CA VAL A 205 10.96 -6.43 -5.55
C VAL A 205 11.49 -5.47 -4.49
N THR A 206 12.76 -5.08 -4.56
CA THR A 206 13.35 -4.04 -3.71
C THR A 206 13.74 -2.84 -4.56
N LEU A 207 13.33 -1.66 -4.11
CA LEU A 207 13.69 -0.39 -4.70
C LEU A 207 14.95 0.14 -4.01
N THR A 208 15.97 0.46 -4.80
CA THR A 208 17.20 1.11 -4.35
C THR A 208 17.43 2.35 -5.17
N GLY A 209 17.97 3.41 -4.58
CA GLY A 209 18.17 4.66 -5.31
C GLY A 209 18.76 5.79 -4.47
N PRO A 210 18.57 7.05 -4.89
CA PRO A 210 19.12 8.19 -4.18
C PRO A 210 18.62 8.26 -2.73
N GLN A 211 19.57 8.43 -1.81
CA GLN A 211 19.36 8.56 -0.37
C GLN A 211 20.43 9.44 0.27
N ALA A 212 20.14 9.99 1.45
CA ALA A 212 21.02 10.94 2.14
C ALA A 212 21.60 10.41 3.47
N ILE A 213 21.73 9.08 3.64
CA ILE A 213 22.16 8.46 4.91
C ILE A 213 23.50 9.02 5.41
N SER A 214 24.46 9.21 4.52
CA SER A 214 25.80 9.70 4.88
C SER A 214 25.82 11.16 5.36
N GLN A 215 24.69 11.87 5.24
CA GLN A 215 24.59 13.30 5.55
C GLN A 215 23.42 13.62 6.48
N TRP A 216 22.84 12.62 7.15
CA TRP A 216 21.75 12.80 8.11
C TRP A 216 22.08 13.80 9.23
N ASP A 217 23.32 13.79 9.71
CA ASP A 217 23.79 14.67 10.79
C ASP A 217 24.27 16.04 10.29
N ASN A 218 24.26 16.26 8.97
CA ASN A 218 24.64 17.53 8.37
C ASN A 218 23.39 18.41 8.16
N ASP A 219 23.33 19.54 8.84
CA ASP A 219 22.24 20.53 8.69
C ASP A 219 22.25 21.24 7.33
N ARG A 220 23.35 21.15 6.58
CA ARG A 220 23.52 21.70 5.22
C ARG A 220 24.10 20.62 4.31
N PRO A 221 23.30 19.62 3.92
CA PRO A 221 23.78 18.54 3.07
C PRO A 221 24.16 19.09 1.69
N SER A 222 24.94 18.30 0.95
CA SER A 222 25.17 18.54 -0.48
C SER A 222 24.06 17.87 -1.28
N ALA A 223 23.78 18.42 -2.47
CA ALA A 223 22.82 17.83 -3.39
C ALA A 223 23.13 16.34 -3.67
N ILE A 224 22.07 15.55 -3.79
CA ILE A 224 22.14 14.15 -4.24
C ILE A 224 21.45 14.03 -5.60
N GLY A 225 21.55 12.87 -6.25
CA GLY A 225 20.86 12.64 -7.52
C GLY A 225 19.35 12.79 -7.37
N VAL A 226 18.73 13.66 -8.16
CA VAL A 226 17.27 13.85 -8.21
C VAL A 226 16.74 13.10 -9.44
N PRO A 227 16.00 11.99 -9.28
CA PRO A 227 15.47 11.23 -10.40
C PRO A 227 14.47 12.05 -11.23
N LYS A 228 14.56 11.98 -12.56
CA LYS A 228 13.55 12.58 -13.44
C LYS A 228 12.34 11.65 -13.57
N LEU A 229 11.30 11.92 -12.80
CA LEU A 229 10.05 11.16 -12.79
C LEU A 229 8.95 11.86 -13.62
N PRO A 230 7.98 11.12 -14.20
CA PRO A 230 7.73 9.70 -14.00
C PRO A 230 8.64 8.74 -14.80
N GLN A 231 8.87 7.54 -14.27
CA GLN A 231 9.61 6.45 -14.94
C GLN A 231 8.84 5.14 -14.89
N THR A 232 8.81 4.43 -16.02
CA THR A 232 8.17 3.12 -16.15
C THR A 232 9.19 2.02 -15.87
N PHE A 233 8.84 1.09 -14.98
CA PHE A 233 9.62 -0.11 -14.70
C PHE A 233 8.83 -1.32 -15.20
N GLU A 234 9.47 -2.21 -15.96
CA GLU A 234 8.90 -3.49 -16.39
C GLU A 234 9.82 -4.63 -15.95
N LEU A 235 9.37 -5.42 -14.99
CA LEU A 235 10.05 -6.58 -14.46
C LEU A 235 9.61 -7.80 -15.26
N VAL A 236 10.57 -8.56 -15.82
CA VAL A 236 10.29 -9.74 -16.64
C VAL A 236 10.93 -10.97 -16.00
N GLY A 237 10.10 -11.96 -15.67
CA GLY A 237 10.52 -13.26 -15.15
C GLY A 237 10.68 -14.25 -16.29
N LYS A 238 11.91 -14.76 -16.48
CA LYS A 238 12.27 -15.68 -17.56
C LYS A 238 12.52 -17.09 -17.01
N ASP A 239 12.19 -18.12 -17.79
CA ASP A 239 12.53 -19.51 -17.45
C ASP A 239 14.03 -19.81 -17.66
N SER A 240 14.42 -21.07 -17.48
CA SER A 240 15.80 -21.53 -17.67
C SER A 240 16.30 -21.42 -19.12
N ASP A 241 15.38 -21.42 -20.09
CA ASP A 241 15.69 -21.29 -21.51
C ASP A 241 15.72 -19.82 -21.98
N GLY A 242 15.38 -18.89 -21.08
CA GLY A 242 15.38 -17.45 -21.32
C GLY A 242 14.07 -16.91 -21.91
N TYR A 243 13.01 -17.72 -21.99
CA TYR A 243 11.70 -17.25 -22.46
C TYR A 243 10.99 -16.46 -21.37
N GLU A 244 10.31 -15.40 -21.76
CA GLU A 244 9.50 -14.59 -20.85
C GLU A 244 8.25 -15.37 -20.42
N VAL A 245 8.12 -15.63 -19.12
CA VAL A 245 7.01 -16.39 -18.55
C VAL A 245 5.98 -15.46 -17.91
N VAL A 246 6.44 -14.41 -17.24
CA VAL A 246 5.57 -13.46 -16.53
C VAL A 246 6.20 -12.08 -16.53
N ARG A 247 5.38 -11.03 -16.42
CA ARG A 247 5.85 -9.65 -16.30
C ARG A 247 5.07 -8.89 -15.23
N TYR A 248 5.66 -7.83 -14.70
CA TYR A 248 4.99 -6.87 -13.84
C TYR A 248 5.53 -5.48 -14.11
N GLY A 249 4.66 -4.50 -14.33
CA GLY A 249 5.09 -3.14 -14.58
C GLY A 249 4.32 -2.09 -13.79
N PHE A 250 5.02 -1.01 -13.47
CA PHE A 250 4.52 0.12 -12.67
C PHE A 250 5.22 1.42 -13.10
N VAL A 251 4.66 2.56 -12.70
CA VAL A 251 5.24 3.89 -12.99
C VAL A 251 5.47 4.65 -11.70
N LEU A 252 6.73 4.86 -11.35
CA LEU A 252 7.10 5.75 -10.25
C LEU A 252 6.92 7.20 -10.68
N LYS A 253 6.16 7.97 -9.93
CA LYS A 253 5.85 9.39 -10.13
C LYS A 253 6.56 10.28 -9.12
N GLN A 254 6.85 9.76 -7.92
CA GLN A 254 7.52 10.49 -6.85
C GLN A 254 8.57 9.61 -6.16
N TRP A 255 9.70 10.22 -5.79
CA TRP A 255 10.75 9.57 -5.00
C TRP A 255 11.03 10.35 -3.73
N PHE A 256 11.10 9.66 -2.60
CA PHE A 256 11.25 10.23 -1.28
C PHE A 256 12.63 9.94 -0.69
N VAL A 257 13.09 10.86 0.14
CA VAL A 257 14.34 10.74 0.89
C VAL A 257 14.08 11.16 2.33
N ILE A 258 14.37 10.27 3.27
CA ILE A 258 14.22 10.56 4.71
C ILE A 258 15.54 11.04 5.30
N ARG A 259 15.42 11.94 6.28
CA ARG A 259 16.46 12.21 7.28
C ARG A 259 16.18 11.35 8.50
N SER A 260 17.20 10.74 9.10
CA SER A 260 17.00 9.90 10.30
C SER A 260 16.16 10.64 11.34
N PRO A 261 15.01 10.07 11.75
CA PRO A 261 14.29 10.53 12.91
C PRO A 261 15.14 10.38 14.19
N ALA A 262 14.75 11.11 15.21
CA ALA A 262 15.36 10.99 16.53
C ALA A 262 15.17 9.58 17.10
N GLY A 263 16.24 8.97 17.62
CA GLY A 263 16.16 7.66 18.25
C GLY A 263 15.90 6.49 17.31
N THR A 264 16.05 6.69 16.00
CA THR A 264 15.87 5.66 14.99
C THR A 264 17.10 5.58 14.07
N GLY A 265 18.21 5.02 14.57
CA GLY A 265 19.41 4.74 13.77
C GLY A 265 19.52 3.25 13.40
N ARG A 266 20.22 2.91 12.30
CA ARG A 266 20.55 1.51 11.92
C ARG A 266 21.37 0.74 12.99
N GLY A 267 21.86 1.41 14.04
CA GLY A 267 22.54 0.81 15.20
C GLY A 267 21.62 0.45 16.38
N TYR A 268 20.29 0.57 16.24
CA TYR A 268 19.34 0.25 17.31
C TYR A 268 19.44 -1.22 17.73
N GLN A 269 19.83 -1.45 18.99
CA GLN A 269 19.74 -2.73 19.66
C GLN A 269 18.57 -2.69 20.66
N ARG A 270 17.60 -3.58 20.45
CA ARG A 270 16.45 -3.76 21.35
C ARG A 270 16.91 -3.90 22.80
N GLY A 271 16.39 -3.05 23.70
CA GLY A 271 16.65 -3.14 25.15
C GLY A 271 17.78 -2.25 25.68
N LYS A 272 18.48 -1.47 24.84
CA LYS A 272 19.25 -0.33 25.34
C LYS A 272 18.32 0.87 25.47
N ALA A 273 18.20 1.41 26.69
CA ALA A 273 17.60 2.71 26.91
C ALA A 273 18.30 3.72 25.97
N TYR A 274 17.51 4.56 25.30
CA TYR A 274 18.02 5.67 24.51
C TYR A 274 19.09 6.39 25.33
N GLU A 275 20.34 6.37 24.85
CA GLU A 275 21.35 7.24 25.42
C GLU A 275 20.82 8.66 25.21
N GLU A 276 20.56 9.37 26.30
CA GLU A 276 20.25 10.79 26.31
C GLU A 276 21.24 11.52 25.38
N GLY A 277 20.90 11.83 24.12
CA GLY A 277 22.02 12.16 23.24
C GLY A 277 21.89 12.50 21.77
N GLU A 278 20.73 12.57 21.11
CA GLU A 278 20.70 13.16 19.74
C GLU A 278 19.83 14.41 19.66
N ILE A 279 18.55 14.32 20.04
CA ILE A 279 17.68 15.51 20.17
C ILE A 279 18.33 16.56 21.06
N ASN A 280 18.87 16.17 22.21
CA ASN A 280 19.51 17.10 23.14
C ASN A 280 20.81 17.72 22.60
N LYS A 281 21.50 17.04 21.67
CA LYS A 281 22.74 17.55 21.06
C LYS A 281 22.45 18.56 19.95
N ASN A 282 21.41 18.32 19.15
CA ASN A 282 21.01 19.24 18.09
C ASN A 282 19.47 19.27 17.92
N PRO A 283 18.76 20.02 18.78
CA PRO A 283 17.30 20.08 18.72
C PRO A 283 16.81 20.85 17.49
N ARG A 284 17.64 21.75 16.93
CA ARG A 284 17.31 22.55 15.74
C ARG A 284 17.05 21.69 14.49
N ARG A 285 17.67 20.51 14.42
CA ARG A 285 17.47 19.53 13.35
C ARG A 285 16.00 19.14 13.11
N TYR A 286 15.17 19.21 14.15
CA TYR A 286 13.78 18.76 14.11
C TYR A 286 12.78 19.90 13.91
N THR A 287 13.27 21.13 13.70
CA THR A 287 12.43 22.30 13.44
C THR A 287 12.00 22.36 11.98
N TYR A 288 10.85 22.97 11.71
CA TYR A 288 10.35 23.13 10.36
C TYR A 288 11.34 23.86 9.42
N PRO A 289 11.94 25.02 9.80
CA PRO A 289 12.86 25.74 8.91
C PRO A 289 14.11 24.93 8.55
N ASN A 290 14.59 24.08 9.48
CA ASN A 290 15.73 23.21 9.21
C ASN A 290 15.35 22.06 8.27
N ALA A 291 14.17 21.46 8.46
CA ALA A 291 13.65 20.44 7.57
C ALA A 291 13.51 20.96 6.13
N GLN A 292 12.97 22.18 5.97
CA GLN A 292 12.87 22.86 4.68
C GLN A 292 14.24 23.07 4.03
N ALA A 293 15.15 23.73 4.74
CA ALA A 293 16.49 24.02 4.23
C ALA A 293 17.28 22.74 3.89
N TRP A 294 17.07 21.65 4.65
CA TRP A 294 17.70 20.35 4.39
C TRP A 294 17.21 19.73 3.09
N CYS A 295 15.89 19.72 2.85
CA CYS A 295 15.32 19.23 1.58
C CYS A 295 15.80 20.05 0.38
N GLU A 296 15.76 21.38 0.48
CA GLU A 296 16.21 22.28 -0.59
C GLU A 296 17.69 22.08 -0.91
N SER A 297 18.53 21.87 0.12
CA SER A 297 19.97 21.62 -0.05
C SER A 297 20.27 20.28 -0.76
N LEU A 298 19.38 19.29 -0.64
CA LEU A 298 19.49 18.03 -1.38
C LEU A 298 19.09 18.14 -2.86
N GLY A 299 18.43 19.24 -3.25
CA GLY A 299 17.76 19.38 -4.55
C GLY A 299 16.31 18.86 -4.57
N TYR A 300 15.73 18.64 -3.39
CA TYR A 300 14.36 18.15 -3.19
C TYR A 300 13.51 19.27 -2.59
N ARG A 301 12.22 18.99 -2.34
CA ARG A 301 11.34 19.87 -1.57
C ARG A 301 10.74 19.15 -0.37
N LEU A 302 10.20 19.92 0.58
CA LEU A 302 9.29 19.37 1.56
C LEU A 302 8.03 18.83 0.85
N PRO A 303 7.46 17.73 1.34
CA PRO A 303 6.24 17.18 0.80
C PRO A 303 5.05 18.07 1.13
N HIS A 304 4.04 18.05 0.28
CA HIS A 304 2.70 18.46 0.68
C HIS A 304 1.99 17.28 1.36
N ILE A 305 0.92 17.54 2.11
CA ILE A 305 0.09 16.50 2.75
C ILE A 305 -0.35 15.44 1.73
N LYS A 306 -0.78 15.87 0.54
CA LYS A 306 -1.17 14.99 -0.57
C LYS A 306 -0.06 14.08 -1.11
N ASP A 307 1.22 14.42 -0.87
CA ASP A 307 2.32 13.53 -1.24
C ASP A 307 2.44 12.37 -0.23
N LEU A 308 1.98 12.58 1.00
CA LEU A 308 2.16 11.65 2.11
C LEU A 308 0.93 10.80 2.43
N THR A 309 -0.29 11.34 2.32
CA THR A 309 -1.49 10.64 2.80
C THR A 309 -2.77 11.07 2.10
N ASN A 310 -3.72 10.13 2.00
CA ASN A 310 -5.12 10.38 1.67
C ASN A 310 -6.05 10.43 2.90
N ALA A 311 -5.49 10.48 4.11
CA ALA A 311 -6.30 10.57 5.32
C ALA A 311 -7.24 11.77 5.27
N ARG A 312 -8.47 11.56 5.74
CA ARG A 312 -9.46 12.63 5.80
C ARG A 312 -9.13 13.56 6.96
N CYS A 313 -9.06 14.86 6.69
CA CYS A 313 -9.17 15.83 7.76
C CYS A 313 -10.63 15.93 8.19
N ASN A 314 -10.93 15.60 9.45
CA ASN A 314 -12.28 15.73 9.99
C ASN A 314 -12.43 17.05 10.76
N GLU A 315 -13.49 17.79 10.41
CA GLU A 315 -14.06 18.84 11.25
C GLU A 315 -14.94 18.17 12.32
N GLY A 316 -14.43 18.13 13.56
CA GLY A 316 -15.17 17.90 14.81
C GLY A 316 -16.05 16.66 15.04
N THR A 317 -15.70 15.89 16.09
CA THR A 317 -16.69 15.23 16.99
C THR A 317 -16.22 15.11 18.45
N MET A 318 -14.93 15.38 18.75
CA MET A 318 -14.43 15.50 20.11
C MET A 318 -14.18 16.98 20.44
N ALA A 319 -14.92 17.49 21.42
CA ALA A 319 -14.75 18.84 21.96
C ALA A 319 -13.26 19.12 22.26
N GLY A 320 -12.66 20.04 21.51
CA GLY A 320 -11.25 20.44 21.63
C GLY A 320 -10.32 20.03 20.48
N MET A 321 -10.72 19.12 19.58
CA MET A 321 -9.93 18.70 18.41
C MET A 321 -10.53 19.13 17.06
N GLU A 322 -11.58 19.93 17.09
CA GLU A 322 -12.52 20.04 15.96
C GLU A 322 -11.98 20.74 14.70
N ASP A 323 -10.78 21.31 14.71
CA ASP A 323 -10.22 22.05 13.56
C ASP A 323 -8.70 21.90 13.42
N MET A 324 -8.09 20.82 13.95
CA MET A 324 -6.62 20.72 14.00
C MET A 324 -5.96 20.65 12.62
N CYS A 325 -6.66 20.14 11.61
CA CYS A 325 -6.17 20.00 10.24
C CYS A 325 -6.94 20.88 9.23
N LEU A 326 -7.69 21.89 9.69
CA LEU A 326 -8.53 22.71 8.82
C LEU A 326 -7.69 23.36 7.69
N GLY A 327 -8.12 23.14 6.45
CA GLY A 327 -7.41 23.58 5.24
C GLY A 327 -6.40 22.57 4.67
N ALA A 328 -6.21 21.41 5.32
CA ALA A 328 -5.37 20.33 4.80
C ALA A 328 -5.91 19.77 3.48
N ILE A 329 -5.03 19.66 2.48
CA ILE A 329 -5.34 19.05 1.17
C ILE A 329 -4.67 17.68 1.10
N SER A 330 -5.48 16.64 1.30
CA SER A 330 -5.04 15.25 1.22
C SER A 330 -4.97 14.73 -0.21
N ALA A 331 -4.30 13.58 -0.38
CA ALA A 331 -4.27 12.85 -1.63
C ALA A 331 -5.68 12.33 -1.98
N THR A 332 -5.91 12.12 -3.27
CA THR A 332 -7.18 11.56 -3.79
C THR A 332 -6.98 10.14 -4.31
N PRO A 333 -7.93 9.22 -4.10
CA PRO A 333 -9.21 9.42 -3.42
C PRO A 333 -9.02 9.56 -1.91
N ILE A 334 -9.75 10.51 -1.31
CA ILE A 334 -9.74 10.73 0.13
C ILE A 334 -10.27 9.48 0.82
N SER A 335 -9.65 9.12 1.93
CA SER A 335 -10.04 8.02 2.79
C SER A 335 -11.47 8.20 3.32
N ASP A 336 -12.22 7.10 3.33
CA ASP A 336 -13.52 7.03 4.01
C ASP A 336 -13.38 6.71 5.50
N ALA A 337 -12.15 6.40 5.96
CA ALA A 337 -11.85 6.16 7.36
C ALA A 337 -11.87 7.44 8.20
N PHE A 338 -12.14 7.27 9.49
CA PHE A 338 -12.11 8.37 10.43
C PHE A 338 -10.67 8.77 10.74
N GLN A 339 -10.15 9.81 10.06
CA GLN A 339 -8.82 10.42 10.26
C GLN A 339 -7.60 9.59 9.81
N TYR A 340 -7.79 8.39 9.30
CA TYR A 340 -6.70 7.50 8.89
C TYR A 340 -6.57 7.39 7.36
N TYR A 341 -5.38 7.00 6.88
CA TYR A 341 -5.23 6.65 5.47
C TYR A 341 -6.09 5.42 5.11
N GLN A 342 -6.34 5.27 3.83
CA GLN A 342 -6.92 4.05 3.28
C GLN A 342 -6.02 3.51 2.17
N ARG A 343 -5.81 2.18 2.12
CA ARG A 343 -4.93 1.52 1.14
C ARG A 343 -5.40 1.77 -0.30
N ARG A 344 -4.74 2.67 -1.02
CA ARG A 344 -5.14 3.08 -2.38
C ARG A 344 -3.91 3.43 -3.22
N ILE A 345 -3.97 3.09 -4.51
CA ILE A 345 -2.92 3.44 -5.47
C ILE A 345 -3.07 4.91 -5.84
N GLY A 346 -1.95 5.66 -5.83
CA GLY A 346 -1.91 7.11 -6.06
C GLY A 346 -2.34 7.95 -4.86
N ALA A 347 -2.46 7.36 -3.67
CA ALA A 347 -3.02 8.00 -2.48
C ALA A 347 -1.95 8.53 -1.50
N GLY A 348 -0.80 8.94 -2.03
CA GLY A 348 0.37 9.35 -1.26
C GLY A 348 1.11 8.16 -0.64
N MET A 349 2.26 8.46 -0.01
CA MET A 349 3.18 7.47 0.55
C MET A 349 2.50 6.46 1.48
N THR A 350 1.73 6.90 2.48
CA THR A 350 1.09 6.01 3.46
C THR A 350 -0.08 5.22 2.87
N GLY A 351 -0.82 5.78 1.91
CA GLY A 351 -1.91 5.09 1.23
C GLY A 351 -1.41 3.93 0.35
N GLU A 352 -0.21 4.05 -0.22
CA GLU A 352 0.43 2.99 -1.00
C GLU A 352 1.24 2.02 -0.13
N TRP A 353 2.11 2.54 0.73
CA TRP A 353 3.09 1.70 1.42
C TRP A 353 2.67 1.30 2.83
N GLY A 354 1.75 2.02 3.47
CA GLY A 354 1.27 1.76 4.83
C GLY A 354 2.19 2.28 5.92
N GLU A 355 2.16 1.58 7.05
CA GLU A 355 3.05 1.82 8.20
C GLU A 355 4.52 1.74 7.77
N LEU A 356 5.17 2.88 7.57
CA LEU A 356 6.54 2.89 7.02
C LEU A 356 7.58 2.31 7.99
N ASP A 357 7.31 2.35 9.30
CA ASP A 357 8.16 1.77 10.34
C ASP A 357 8.25 0.24 10.31
N ARG A 358 7.36 -0.42 9.55
CA ARG A 358 7.43 -1.85 9.28
C ARG A 358 8.59 -2.20 8.36
N TYR A 359 8.99 -1.30 7.47
CA TYR A 359 10.12 -1.53 6.56
C TYR A 359 11.45 -1.28 7.28
N ARG A 360 12.50 -1.97 6.83
CA ARG A 360 13.87 -1.81 7.36
C ARG A 360 14.58 -0.59 6.79
N ILE A 361 13.93 0.57 6.82
CA ILE A 361 14.40 1.85 6.26
C ILE A 361 15.01 2.78 7.32
N GLY A 362 15.19 2.31 8.55
CA GLY A 362 15.76 3.12 9.64
C GLY A 362 14.73 3.93 10.42
N LEU A 363 13.44 3.61 10.31
CA LEU A 363 12.40 4.05 11.24
C LEU A 363 12.25 3.01 12.37
N ASN A 364 11.68 3.41 13.51
CA ASN A 364 11.48 2.55 14.68
C ASN A 364 9.98 2.35 14.95
N MET A 365 9.56 1.08 15.05
CA MET A 365 8.16 0.70 15.31
C MET A 365 7.66 1.07 16.72
N ASP A 366 8.56 1.34 17.66
CA ASP A 366 8.17 1.65 19.04
C ASP A 366 7.71 3.12 19.21
N ILE A 367 7.85 3.97 18.18
CA ILE A 367 7.60 5.42 18.27
C ILE A 367 6.85 5.90 17.01
N PRO A 368 5.65 6.47 17.14
CA PRO A 368 4.99 7.10 16.00
C PRO A 368 5.85 8.23 15.41
N VAL A 369 6.20 8.12 14.13
CA VAL A 369 7.02 9.13 13.44
C VAL A 369 6.14 10.07 12.64
N HIS A 370 6.17 11.34 13.02
CA HIS A 370 5.53 12.42 12.29
C HIS A 370 6.55 13.11 11.39
N PHE A 371 6.12 13.51 10.20
CA PHE A 371 6.98 14.24 9.26
C PHE A 371 6.37 15.58 8.89
N TRP A 372 7.23 16.61 8.80
CA TRP A 372 6.83 17.94 8.35
C TRP A 372 6.30 17.93 6.92
N THR A 373 5.34 18.81 6.67
CA THR A 373 4.85 19.15 5.33
C THR A 373 4.96 20.65 5.08
N ASP A 374 5.08 21.05 3.82
CA ASP A 374 5.14 22.46 3.39
C ASP A 374 3.78 23.19 3.52
N ASP A 375 2.68 22.45 3.76
CA ASP A 375 1.37 23.03 4.01
C ASP A 375 1.30 23.71 5.40
N THR A 376 0.74 24.91 5.45
CA THR A 376 0.55 25.70 6.68
C THR A 376 -0.89 25.66 7.18
N SER A 377 -1.09 25.60 8.48
CA SER A 377 -2.42 25.67 9.09
C SER A 377 -3.04 27.05 8.91
N LEU A 378 -4.31 27.09 8.47
CA LEU A 378 -5.08 28.33 8.31
C LEU A 378 -5.62 28.87 9.64
N LYS A 379 -5.62 28.06 10.72
CA LYS A 379 -6.25 28.40 12.00
C LYS A 379 -5.26 28.94 13.04
N TYR A 380 -4.03 28.47 13.02
CA TYR A 380 -3.01 28.87 13.97
C TYR A 380 -1.85 29.52 13.21
N ASP A 381 -1.65 30.82 13.45
CA ASP A 381 -0.51 31.56 12.94
C ASP A 381 0.79 30.79 13.25
N TYR A 382 1.62 30.57 12.22
CA TYR A 382 2.95 29.94 12.32
C TYR A 382 2.98 28.46 12.71
N THR A 383 1.96 27.67 12.36
CA THR A 383 2.01 26.20 12.53
C THR A 383 2.01 25.46 11.20
N SER A 384 3.01 24.60 11.00
CA SER A 384 3.08 23.71 9.84
C SER A 384 2.37 22.40 10.12
N PHE A 385 1.80 21.80 9.08
CA PHE A 385 1.22 20.47 9.20
C PHE A 385 2.31 19.40 9.32
N SER A 386 1.89 18.28 9.90
CA SER A 386 2.69 17.06 9.96
C SER A 386 1.80 15.85 9.74
N VAL A 387 2.38 14.79 9.16
CA VAL A 387 1.65 13.54 8.92
C VAL A 387 2.33 12.41 9.66
N ASN A 388 1.55 11.63 10.39
CA ASN A 388 1.99 10.41 11.05
C ASN A 388 2.15 9.28 10.01
N MET A 389 3.35 8.71 9.86
CA MET A 389 3.62 7.68 8.83
C MET A 389 3.14 6.27 9.19
N ASN A 390 2.59 6.09 10.40
CA ASN A 390 2.05 4.80 10.83
C ASN A 390 0.57 4.68 10.43
N ASN A 391 -0.20 5.77 10.51
CA ASN A 391 -1.64 5.72 10.27
C ASN A 391 -2.18 6.84 9.36
N GLY A 392 -1.30 7.73 8.89
CA GLY A 392 -1.64 8.81 7.95
C GLY A 392 -2.32 10.01 8.60
N VAL A 393 -2.50 10.02 9.92
CA VAL A 393 -3.19 11.12 10.61
C VAL A 393 -2.47 12.44 10.35
N ILE A 394 -3.26 13.45 9.99
CA ILE A 394 -2.81 14.82 9.77
C ILE A 394 -2.93 15.58 11.09
N GLY A 395 -1.82 16.14 11.57
CA GLY A 395 -1.77 16.95 12.78
C GLY A 395 -1.04 18.27 12.57
N THR A 396 -1.06 19.12 13.59
CA THR A 396 -0.30 20.36 13.65
C THR A 396 0.61 20.34 14.86
N LEU A 397 1.85 20.81 14.69
CA LEU A 397 2.79 21.07 15.78
C LEU A 397 3.35 22.48 15.58
N ASN A 398 3.44 23.24 16.66
CA ASN A 398 4.09 24.55 16.64
C ASN A 398 5.58 24.37 17.00
N ASP A 399 6.47 25.09 16.30
CA ASP A 399 7.92 25.08 16.51
C ASP A 399 8.30 25.27 17.99
N HIS A 400 7.64 26.19 18.70
CA HIS A 400 7.88 26.45 20.12
C HIS A 400 7.56 25.24 21.01
N ARG A 401 6.43 24.55 20.77
CA ARG A 401 6.10 23.32 21.52
C ARG A 401 7.05 22.19 21.18
N SER A 402 7.44 22.02 19.91
CA SER A 402 8.38 20.97 19.54
C SER A 402 9.72 21.13 20.26
N LEU A 403 10.24 22.36 20.36
CA LEU A 403 11.51 22.64 21.02
C LEU A 403 11.41 22.58 22.54
N GLU A 404 10.33 23.12 23.13
CA GLU A 404 10.08 23.08 24.57
C GLU A 404 9.78 21.65 25.06
N GLU A 405 8.92 20.89 24.39
CA GLU A 405 8.62 19.49 24.72
C GLU A 405 9.85 18.58 24.58
N CYS A 406 10.71 18.84 23.57
CA CYS A 406 11.99 18.15 23.42
C CYS A 406 12.98 18.43 24.54
N THR A 407 12.96 19.63 25.14
CA THR A 407 13.99 20.09 26.10
C THR A 407 13.55 20.06 27.57
N ALA A 408 12.25 20.18 27.86
CA ALA A 408 11.72 20.37 29.21
C ALA A 408 11.84 19.16 30.15
N ASN A 409 12.02 17.93 29.63
CA ASN A 409 12.09 16.71 30.45
C ASN A 409 13.51 16.21 30.75
N GLY A 410 14.55 17.03 30.57
CA GLY A 410 15.94 16.63 30.82
C GLY A 410 16.31 15.34 30.07
N GLY A 411 15.85 15.20 28.82
CA GLY A 411 16.08 14.03 27.98
C GLY A 411 15.37 12.73 28.38
N LYS A 412 14.64 12.68 29.49
CA LYS A 412 13.93 11.47 29.93
C LYS A 412 12.49 11.48 29.44
N GLY A 413 12.27 10.87 28.27
CA GLY A 413 10.93 10.63 27.72
C GLY A 413 10.64 11.26 26.36
N THR A 414 11.67 11.43 25.50
CA THR A 414 11.60 12.12 24.20
C THR A 414 10.88 11.37 23.09
N TYR A 415 9.91 10.51 23.40
CA TYR A 415 9.15 9.76 22.39
C TYR A 415 8.00 10.62 21.86
N GLY A 416 8.05 11.00 20.58
CA GLY A 416 6.98 11.77 19.91
C GLY A 416 7.01 13.29 20.07
N CYS A 417 8.10 13.87 20.61
CA CYS A 417 8.24 15.32 20.85
C CYS A 417 8.74 16.13 19.63
N ALA A 418 9.14 15.47 18.53
CA ALA A 418 9.76 16.10 17.37
C ALA A 418 9.29 15.47 16.06
N ASN A 419 8.99 16.32 15.08
CA ASN A 419 8.76 15.93 13.70
C ASN A 419 10.09 15.65 12.99
N ALA A 420 10.11 14.59 12.19
CA ALA A 420 11.22 14.22 11.32
C ALA A 420 11.12 14.92 9.96
N THR A 421 12.19 14.80 9.17
CA THR A 421 12.27 15.36 7.82
C THR A 421 12.18 14.25 6.78
N ILE A 422 11.26 14.40 5.85
CA ILE A 422 11.18 13.63 4.61
C ILE A 422 11.08 14.64 3.48
N CYS A 423 11.74 14.34 2.38
CA CYS A 423 11.77 15.18 1.19
C CYS A 423 11.22 14.38 0.02
N VAL A 424 10.65 15.06 -0.96
CA VAL A 424 10.14 14.46 -2.19
C VAL A 424 10.74 15.18 -3.39
N THR A 425 10.90 14.45 -4.50
CA THR A 425 11.30 15.04 -5.79
C THR A 425 10.44 16.27 -6.12
N PRO A 426 11.03 17.34 -6.68
CA PRO A 426 10.33 18.60 -6.98
C PRO A 426 8.99 18.46 -7.69
#